data_AF-G7GJX1-F1
#
_entry.id   AF-G7GJX1-F1
#
_cell.length_a   1.000
_cell.length_b   1.000
_cell.length_c   1.000
_cell.angle_alpha   90.00
_cell.angle_beta   90.00
_cell.angle_gamma   90.00
#
_symmetry.space_group_name_H-M   'P 1'
#
loop_
_entity.id
_entity.type
_entity.pdbx_description
1 polymer ?
#
loop_
_entity_poly.entity_id
_entity_poly.type
_entity_poly.pdbx_seq_one_letter_code
_entity_poly.pdbx_strand_id
1 'polypeptide(L)'
;MSSTIATTSNRTGSLNAAKKAKNDEFYTQWADIEREMNAYLDYDPDVFRNKTILLPCDDPEWSNFAKYFALHFHDYGLKKLIATSYAPDSNPDLLSYQPTLFETEAPQFDEVKTHANGKLFVLDRDLNGDGIINIDDLQWDYLAGDGDFRSAEVTALRDEADIIITNPPFSLFREFVSWLVAAGKQYSVVGNSNATTYVEIFPLIQRNELWKGATANNTDMVFGVPKGAPVKESDRLKAEKLGYPPTDDYDFTRLGNSCWFTNIDHGRRHEPLQLMSLSDNTKFSKHKEIRGVGYEHYYNFPEAVEVPFVDAIPSDYDGIMGVPITFLDKYNPDQFEILAHGDDMEGLRKLGVGTLGEDFVKTYYAQGGTGGNSPGHRRLGLTRPTYHTAYKRIMIRHKAGA
;
A
#
# COMPACT_ATOMS: atom_id res chain seq x y z
N MET A 1 -22.55 -27.67 60.06
CA MET A 1 -23.14 -28.18 58.82
C MET A 1 -22.82 -27.20 57.70
N SER A 2 -22.53 -27.73 56.52
CA SER A 2 -21.60 -27.24 55.51
C SER A 2 -21.75 -25.80 55.03
N SER A 3 -20.58 -25.19 54.85
CA SER A 3 -20.27 -24.05 53.99
C SER A 3 -20.57 -24.36 52.52
N THR A 4 -21.21 -23.43 51.80
CA THR A 4 -21.29 -23.45 50.33
C THR A 4 -20.57 -22.23 49.78
N ILE A 5 -19.60 -22.53 48.92
CA ILE A 5 -18.64 -21.65 48.27
C ILE A 5 -19.35 -20.92 47.12
N ALA A 6 -19.27 -19.58 47.09
CA ALA A 6 -19.60 -18.79 45.91
C ALA A 6 -18.30 -18.54 45.12
N THR A 7 -18.04 -19.38 44.12
CA THR A 7 -16.99 -19.18 43.12
C THR A 7 -17.44 -18.13 42.10
N THR A 8 -16.77 -16.99 42.11
CA THR A 8 -16.84 -15.96 41.06
C THR A 8 -16.20 -16.52 39.78
N SER A 9 -17.01 -17.00 38.83
CA SER A 9 -16.50 -17.43 37.52
C SER A 9 -16.22 -16.23 36.62
N ASN A 10 -15.03 -16.27 36.02
CA ASN A 10 -14.45 -15.25 35.16
C ASN A 10 -15.35 -14.74 34.03
N ARG A 11 -15.32 -13.42 33.83
CA ARG A 11 -15.73 -12.72 32.60
C ARG A 11 -14.76 -13.07 31.47
N THR A 12 -15.03 -14.15 30.75
CA THR A 12 -14.41 -14.38 29.42
C THR A 12 -15.52 -14.75 28.44
N GLY A 13 -16.24 -13.73 27.97
CA GLY A 13 -17.33 -13.91 27.01
C GLY A 13 -17.68 -12.66 26.20
N SER A 14 -16.83 -11.61 26.20
CA SER A 14 -17.17 -10.34 25.54
C SER A 14 -16.01 -9.69 24.77
N LEU A 15 -15.19 -10.48 24.09
CA LEU A 15 -14.11 -9.94 23.23
C LEU A 15 -13.98 -10.59 21.84
N ASN A 16 -14.87 -11.54 21.49
CA ASN A 16 -14.87 -12.17 20.16
C ASN A 16 -16.02 -11.73 19.25
N ALA A 17 -16.80 -10.70 19.63
CA ALA A 17 -17.92 -10.19 18.83
C ALA A 17 -17.66 -8.83 18.15
N ALA A 18 -16.48 -8.23 18.32
CA ALA A 18 -16.11 -6.94 17.71
C ALA A 18 -15.17 -7.07 16.51
N LYS A 19 -15.32 -8.16 15.73
CA LYS A 19 -14.50 -8.46 14.54
C LYS A 19 -15.32 -8.58 13.24
N LYS A 20 -16.50 -7.96 13.20
CA LYS A 20 -17.43 -8.07 12.07
C LYS A 20 -17.99 -6.68 11.72
N ALA A 21 -17.25 -5.97 10.87
CA ALA A 21 -17.62 -4.79 10.08
C ALA A 21 -16.31 -4.09 9.71
N LYS A 22 -15.61 -4.62 8.70
CA LYS A 22 -14.60 -3.85 8.00
C LYS A 22 -15.21 -3.57 6.64
N ASN A 23 -15.88 -2.44 6.51
CA ASN A 23 -16.27 -1.95 5.20
C ASN A 23 -14.99 -1.87 4.36
N ASP A 24 -14.88 -2.73 3.37
CA ASP A 24 -13.75 -2.76 2.43
C ASP A 24 -14.04 -1.86 1.20
N GLU A 25 -15.26 -1.30 1.10
CA GLU A 25 -15.63 -0.30 0.09
C GLU A 25 -14.99 1.06 0.37
N PHE A 26 -13.84 1.31 -0.26
CA PHE A 26 -13.14 2.58 -0.20
C PHE A 26 -13.00 3.19 -1.60
N TYR A 27 -13.84 4.19 -1.89
CA TYR A 27 -13.77 4.92 -3.15
C TYR A 27 -12.59 5.89 -3.13
N THR A 28 -11.57 5.63 -3.95
CA THR A 28 -10.38 6.50 -4.07
C THR A 28 -10.77 7.82 -4.75
N GLN A 29 -10.23 8.94 -4.27
CA GLN A 29 -10.57 10.26 -4.82
C GLN A 29 -9.87 10.52 -6.15
N TRP A 30 -10.53 11.25 -7.06
CA TRP A 30 -9.98 11.65 -8.35
C TRP A 30 -8.59 12.27 -8.23
N ALA A 31 -8.44 13.24 -7.32
CA ALA A 31 -7.18 13.96 -7.13
C ALA A 31 -6.03 13.08 -6.64
N ASP A 32 -6.31 11.94 -6.00
CA ASP A 32 -5.27 10.99 -5.61
C ASP A 32 -4.81 10.14 -6.82
N ILE A 33 -5.74 9.74 -7.68
CA ILE A 33 -5.47 9.01 -8.92
C ILE A 33 -4.68 9.91 -9.88
N GLU A 34 -5.19 11.11 -10.14
CA GLU A 34 -4.60 12.07 -11.07
C GLU A 34 -3.15 12.42 -10.69
N ARG A 35 -2.88 12.69 -9.41
CA ARG A 35 -1.52 13.01 -8.96
C ARG A 35 -0.55 11.85 -9.13
N GLU A 36 -1.00 10.62 -8.91
CA GLU A 36 -0.15 9.44 -9.09
C GLU A 36 0.10 9.16 -10.59
N MET A 37 -0.94 9.17 -11.42
CA MET A 37 -0.81 8.90 -12.85
C MET A 37 0.04 9.97 -13.56
N ASN A 38 -0.13 11.24 -13.19
CA ASN A 38 0.71 12.32 -13.72
C ASN A 38 2.18 12.15 -13.36
N ALA A 39 2.50 11.61 -12.18
CA ALA A 39 3.90 11.37 -11.82
C ALA A 39 4.57 10.27 -12.68
N TYR A 40 3.79 9.32 -13.19
CA TYR A 40 4.26 8.34 -14.18
C TYR A 40 4.45 9.00 -15.55
N LEU A 41 3.46 9.78 -16.00
CA LEU A 41 3.50 10.50 -17.29
C LEU A 41 4.61 11.55 -17.37
N ASP A 42 4.90 12.25 -16.26
CA ASP A 42 6.00 13.21 -16.16
C ASP A 42 7.36 12.55 -16.38
N TYR A 43 7.48 11.26 -16.07
CA TYR A 43 8.70 10.48 -16.25
C TYR A 43 8.75 9.80 -17.63
N ASP A 44 7.66 9.15 -18.03
CA ASP A 44 7.48 8.55 -19.34
C ASP A 44 6.12 8.98 -19.94
N PRO A 45 6.11 9.93 -20.90
CA PRO A 45 4.87 10.44 -21.48
C PRO A 45 4.11 9.39 -22.31
N ASP A 46 4.76 8.27 -22.65
CA ASP A 46 4.17 7.18 -23.43
C ASP A 46 3.86 5.94 -22.58
N VAL A 47 3.96 6.03 -21.24
CA VAL A 47 3.75 4.90 -20.32
C VAL A 47 2.43 4.15 -20.54
N PHE A 48 1.37 4.88 -20.93
CA PHE A 48 0.04 4.33 -21.21
C PHE A 48 -0.26 4.15 -22.71
N ARG A 49 0.61 4.63 -23.62
CA ARG A 49 0.34 4.62 -25.05
C ARG A 49 0.26 3.21 -25.60
N ASN A 50 -0.78 2.93 -26.38
CA ASN A 50 -1.09 1.64 -26.99
C ASN A 50 -1.22 0.50 -25.97
N LYS A 51 -1.49 0.81 -24.69
CA LYS A 51 -1.66 -0.19 -23.63
C LYS A 51 -3.11 -0.59 -23.46
N THR A 52 -3.31 -1.85 -23.08
CA THR A 52 -4.56 -2.32 -22.49
C THR A 52 -4.48 -2.17 -20.97
N ILE A 53 -5.40 -1.41 -20.38
CA ILE A 53 -5.47 -1.22 -18.93
C ILE A 53 -6.65 -2.00 -18.36
N LEU A 54 -6.39 -2.78 -17.31
CA LEU A 54 -7.42 -3.45 -16.52
C LEU A 54 -7.58 -2.75 -15.16
N LEU A 55 -8.83 -2.45 -14.80
CA LEU A 55 -9.23 -1.79 -13.57
C LEU A 55 -10.22 -2.70 -12.81
N PRO A 56 -9.74 -3.71 -12.04
CA PRO A 56 -10.62 -4.52 -11.21
C PRO A 56 -11.06 -3.66 -10.02
N CYS A 57 -12.33 -3.25 -9.97
CA CYS A 57 -12.87 -2.43 -8.90
C CYS A 57 -14.10 -3.09 -8.27
N ASP A 58 -14.54 -2.57 -7.13
CA ASP A 58 -15.77 -3.07 -6.50
C ASP A 58 -17.02 -2.56 -7.24
N ASP A 59 -16.94 -1.35 -7.80
CA ASP A 59 -18.00 -0.77 -8.65
C ASP A 59 -17.43 0.11 -9.80
N PRO A 60 -17.46 -0.35 -11.06
CA PRO A 60 -16.96 0.35 -12.24
C PRO A 60 -17.86 1.50 -12.74
N GLU A 61 -19.16 1.55 -12.41
CA GLU A 61 -20.01 2.69 -12.80
C GLU A 61 -19.61 3.95 -12.01
N TRP A 62 -19.09 3.76 -10.80
CA TRP A 62 -18.75 4.84 -9.89
C TRP A 62 -17.25 5.00 -9.61
N SER A 63 -16.43 4.01 -9.97
CA SER A 63 -14.99 4.06 -9.76
C SER A 63 -14.36 5.26 -10.47
N ASN A 64 -13.72 6.13 -9.68
CA ASN A 64 -12.93 7.23 -10.22
C ASN A 64 -11.76 6.73 -11.10
N PHE A 65 -11.29 5.48 -10.93
CA PHE A 65 -10.31 4.90 -11.86
C PHE A 65 -10.89 4.74 -13.27
N ALA A 66 -12.08 4.12 -13.37
CA ALA A 66 -12.74 3.90 -14.65
C ALA A 66 -13.07 5.23 -15.33
N LYS A 67 -13.64 6.18 -14.58
CA LYS A 67 -13.95 7.53 -15.08
C LYS A 67 -12.70 8.27 -15.54
N TYR A 68 -11.61 8.21 -14.78
CA TYR A 68 -10.35 8.88 -15.12
C TYR A 68 -9.77 8.37 -16.43
N PHE A 69 -9.61 7.05 -16.56
CA PHE A 69 -9.02 6.48 -17.78
C PHE A 69 -9.95 6.52 -18.99
N ALA A 70 -11.28 6.48 -18.80
CA ALA A 70 -12.23 6.68 -19.89
C ALA A 70 -12.18 8.13 -20.41
N LEU A 71 -12.10 9.12 -19.51
CA LEU A 71 -11.96 10.53 -19.89
C LEU A 71 -10.65 10.79 -20.65
N HIS A 72 -9.55 10.18 -20.20
CA HIS A 72 -8.23 10.36 -20.81
C HIS A 72 -7.88 9.31 -21.88
N PHE A 73 -8.85 8.52 -22.34
CA PHE A 73 -8.60 7.39 -23.24
C PHE A 73 -7.86 7.83 -24.51
N HIS A 74 -8.40 8.85 -25.18
CA HIS A 74 -7.82 9.43 -26.39
C HIS A 74 -6.49 10.12 -26.10
N ASP A 75 -6.44 10.95 -25.06
CA ASP A 75 -5.28 11.78 -24.70
C ASP A 75 -4.04 10.92 -24.39
N TYR A 76 -4.24 9.80 -23.68
CA TYR A 76 -3.18 8.86 -23.35
C TYR A 76 -2.88 7.87 -24.49
N GLY A 77 -3.68 7.88 -25.56
CA GLY A 77 -3.56 6.96 -26.68
C GLY A 77 -3.71 5.50 -26.23
N LEU A 78 -4.66 5.23 -25.34
CA LEU A 78 -4.93 3.87 -24.85
C LEU A 78 -5.39 2.98 -26.03
N LYS A 79 -5.04 1.70 -25.96
CA LYS A 79 -5.53 0.71 -26.92
C LYS A 79 -6.90 0.19 -26.50
N LYS A 80 -7.05 -0.10 -25.21
CA LYS A 80 -8.25 -0.70 -24.64
C LYS A 80 -8.31 -0.44 -23.14
N LEU A 81 -9.50 -0.16 -22.63
CA LEU A 81 -9.77 -0.03 -21.20
C LEU A 81 -10.77 -1.11 -20.82
N ILE A 82 -10.46 -1.84 -19.75
CA ILE A 82 -11.29 -2.90 -19.20
C ILE A 82 -11.51 -2.58 -17.73
N ALA A 83 -12.75 -2.47 -17.28
CA ALA A 83 -13.06 -2.37 -15.86
C ALA A 83 -14.00 -3.51 -15.47
N THR A 84 -13.77 -4.11 -14.30
CA THR A 84 -14.61 -5.20 -13.79
C THR A 84 -15.15 -4.85 -12.42
N SER A 85 -16.32 -5.40 -12.07
CA SER A 85 -16.93 -5.30 -10.74
C SER A 85 -17.09 -6.65 -10.08
N TYR A 86 -17.12 -6.66 -8.75
CA TYR A 86 -17.75 -7.77 -8.03
C TYR A 86 -19.28 -7.73 -8.19
N ALA A 87 -19.91 -8.89 -8.06
CA ALA A 87 -21.35 -9.00 -7.89
C ALA A 87 -21.76 -8.32 -6.56
N PRO A 88 -22.85 -7.54 -6.52
CA PRO A 88 -23.34 -6.95 -5.27
C PRO A 88 -23.53 -7.97 -4.15
N ASP A 89 -24.04 -9.16 -4.46
CA ASP A 89 -24.31 -10.20 -3.47
C ASP A 89 -23.02 -10.87 -2.92
N SER A 90 -21.88 -10.70 -3.59
CA SER A 90 -20.57 -11.16 -3.11
C SER A 90 -19.98 -10.23 -2.04
N ASN A 91 -20.56 -9.05 -1.82
CA ASN A 91 -20.13 -8.11 -0.80
C ASN A 91 -21.09 -8.11 0.41
N PRO A 92 -20.75 -8.81 1.50
CA PRO A 92 -21.61 -8.90 2.68
C PRO A 92 -21.74 -7.59 3.47
N ASP A 93 -20.88 -6.60 3.20
CA ASP A 93 -20.89 -5.29 3.86
C ASP A 93 -21.68 -4.23 3.04
N LEU A 94 -22.14 -4.57 1.83
CA LEU A 94 -23.00 -3.72 1.02
C LEU A 94 -24.40 -3.63 1.66
N LEU A 95 -24.73 -2.46 2.21
CA LEU A 95 -25.97 -2.26 2.97
C LEU A 95 -27.24 -2.37 2.11
N SER A 96 -27.16 -1.92 0.85
CA SER A 96 -28.24 -2.03 -0.13
C SER A 96 -27.70 -1.72 -1.52
N TYR A 97 -28.06 -2.55 -2.51
CA TYR A 97 -27.80 -2.28 -3.92
C TYR A 97 -29.09 -1.83 -4.61
N GLN A 98 -29.00 -0.75 -5.38
CA GLN A 98 -30.07 -0.31 -6.28
C GLN A 98 -29.46 -0.10 -7.68
N PRO A 99 -29.91 -0.87 -8.69
CA PRO A 99 -29.46 -0.68 -10.06
C PRO A 99 -29.73 0.75 -10.54
N THR A 100 -28.79 1.30 -11.31
CA THR A 100 -28.94 2.65 -11.86
C THR A 100 -29.95 2.69 -13.03
N LEU A 101 -30.39 3.89 -13.42
CA LEU A 101 -31.16 4.05 -14.66
C LEU A 101 -30.37 3.58 -15.88
N PHE A 102 -29.06 3.82 -15.88
CA PHE A 102 -28.15 3.35 -16.92
C PHE A 102 -28.18 1.82 -17.06
N GLU A 103 -28.24 1.09 -15.94
CA GLU A 103 -28.39 -0.37 -15.97
C GLU A 103 -29.78 -0.79 -16.45
N THR A 104 -30.82 -0.27 -15.82
CA THR A 104 -32.20 -0.74 -16.02
C THR A 104 -32.76 -0.42 -17.41
N GLU A 105 -32.21 0.59 -18.08
CA GLU A 105 -32.55 0.94 -19.47
C GLU A 105 -31.73 0.15 -20.51
N ALA A 106 -30.71 -0.61 -20.09
CA ALA A 106 -29.87 -1.38 -21.01
C ALA A 106 -30.59 -2.63 -21.54
N PRO A 107 -30.48 -2.97 -22.84
CA PRO A 107 -31.11 -4.16 -23.42
C PRO A 107 -30.73 -5.49 -22.75
N GLN A 108 -29.52 -5.56 -22.20
CA GLN A 108 -28.95 -6.75 -21.56
C GLN A 108 -29.24 -6.84 -20.05
N PHE A 109 -29.96 -5.87 -19.47
CA PHE A 109 -30.30 -5.88 -18.05
C PHE A 109 -31.05 -7.15 -17.63
N ASP A 110 -30.64 -7.72 -16.51
CA ASP A 110 -31.27 -8.92 -15.94
C ASP A 110 -31.34 -8.78 -14.41
N GLU A 111 -32.56 -8.83 -13.86
CA GLU A 111 -32.85 -8.61 -12.44
C GLU A 111 -32.13 -9.62 -11.52
N VAL A 112 -31.76 -10.79 -12.03
CA VAL A 112 -31.03 -11.81 -11.24
C VAL A 112 -29.54 -11.58 -11.38
N LYS A 113 -29.05 -11.39 -12.61
CA LYS A 113 -27.60 -11.21 -12.85
C LYS A 113 -27.07 -9.91 -12.28
N THR A 114 -27.85 -8.83 -12.24
CA THR A 114 -27.43 -7.56 -11.62
C THR A 114 -27.01 -7.74 -10.15
N HIS A 115 -27.55 -8.75 -9.46
CA HIS A 115 -27.17 -9.12 -8.09
C HIS A 115 -26.06 -10.18 -8.01
N ALA A 116 -26.14 -11.21 -8.85
CA ALA A 116 -25.31 -12.42 -8.71
C ALA A 116 -24.03 -12.41 -9.55
N ASN A 117 -23.93 -11.55 -10.56
CA ASN A 117 -22.82 -11.52 -11.50
C ASN A 117 -22.04 -10.22 -11.39
N GLY A 118 -20.71 -10.33 -11.52
CA GLY A 118 -19.87 -9.16 -11.70
C GLY A 118 -20.17 -8.48 -13.04
N LYS A 119 -19.80 -7.22 -13.17
CA LYS A 119 -19.95 -6.47 -14.42
C LYS A 119 -18.61 -6.34 -15.14
N LEU A 120 -18.66 -6.25 -16.46
CA LEU A 120 -17.52 -6.02 -17.34
C LEU A 120 -17.82 -4.79 -18.20
N PHE A 121 -16.96 -3.79 -18.09
CA PHE A 121 -16.99 -2.57 -18.90
C PHE A 121 -15.78 -2.57 -19.83
N VAL A 122 -16.01 -2.28 -21.11
CA VAL A 122 -14.97 -2.25 -22.14
C VAL A 122 -15.11 -0.99 -22.99
N LEU A 123 -13.98 -0.33 -23.19
CA LEU A 123 -13.82 0.78 -24.13
C LEU A 123 -12.64 0.48 -25.05
N ASP A 124 -12.90 0.26 -26.33
CA ASP A 124 -11.89 -0.13 -27.33
C ASP A 124 -12.13 0.39 -28.75
N ARG A 125 -13.26 1.03 -29.02
CA ARG A 125 -13.65 1.52 -30.34
C ARG A 125 -14.68 2.64 -30.22
N ASP A 126 -14.73 3.48 -31.25
CA ASP A 126 -15.74 4.52 -31.44
C ASP A 126 -17.04 3.85 -31.92
N LEU A 127 -18.10 3.97 -31.12
CA LEU A 127 -19.41 3.41 -31.42
C LEU A 127 -20.36 4.46 -31.98
N ASN A 128 -20.20 5.72 -31.57
CA ASN A 128 -21.11 6.80 -31.94
C ASN A 128 -20.73 7.46 -33.30
N GLY A 129 -19.50 7.22 -33.78
CA GLY A 129 -18.97 7.66 -35.06
C GLY A 129 -18.46 9.11 -35.08
N ASP A 130 -18.18 9.71 -33.92
CA ASP A 130 -17.68 11.09 -33.79
C ASP A 130 -16.15 11.22 -34.01
N GLY A 131 -15.45 10.08 -34.11
CA GLY A 131 -14.01 9.99 -34.31
C GLY A 131 -13.18 10.05 -33.03
N ILE A 132 -13.80 10.05 -31.84
CA ILE A 132 -13.16 10.16 -30.53
C ILE A 132 -13.70 9.07 -29.58
N ILE A 133 -12.87 8.06 -29.31
CA ILE A 133 -13.19 7.03 -28.31
C ILE A 133 -13.20 7.66 -26.91
N ASN A 134 -14.37 7.67 -26.26
CA ASN A 134 -14.56 8.27 -24.95
C ASN A 134 -15.60 7.52 -24.09
N ILE A 135 -16.00 8.10 -22.95
CA ILE A 135 -16.95 7.47 -22.02
C ILE A 135 -18.33 7.14 -22.65
N ASP A 136 -18.73 7.87 -23.69
CA ASP A 136 -19.99 7.64 -24.41
C ASP A 136 -19.95 6.36 -25.27
N ASP A 137 -18.75 5.82 -25.55
CA ASP A 137 -18.56 4.55 -26.26
C ASP A 137 -18.37 3.35 -25.30
N LEU A 138 -18.49 3.59 -23.99
CA LEU A 138 -18.32 2.56 -22.97
C LEU A 138 -19.42 1.50 -23.09
N GLN A 139 -19.02 0.26 -23.34
CA GLN A 139 -19.91 -0.89 -23.38
C GLN A 139 -19.85 -1.64 -22.06
N TRP A 140 -20.97 -2.22 -21.64
CA TRP A 140 -21.00 -3.07 -20.46
C TRP A 140 -21.80 -4.36 -20.69
N ASP A 141 -21.37 -5.44 -20.02
CA ASP A 141 -22.06 -6.74 -19.98
C ASP A 141 -21.83 -7.40 -18.61
N TYR A 142 -22.49 -8.52 -18.33
CA TYR A 142 -22.22 -9.34 -17.16
C TYR A 142 -21.03 -10.27 -17.39
N LEU A 143 -20.19 -10.43 -16.36
CA LEU A 143 -19.28 -11.56 -16.23
C LEU A 143 -20.08 -12.86 -16.03
N ALA A 144 -19.46 -14.01 -16.29
CA ALA A 144 -20.12 -15.30 -16.10
C ALA A 144 -20.24 -15.66 -14.60
N GLY A 145 -19.27 -15.24 -13.80
CA GLY A 145 -19.24 -15.38 -12.35
C GLY A 145 -19.40 -14.04 -11.62
N ASP A 146 -18.91 -14.01 -10.38
CA ASP A 146 -19.13 -12.93 -9.43
C ASP A 146 -18.09 -11.81 -9.50
N GLY A 147 -17.15 -11.85 -10.45
CA GLY A 147 -16.12 -10.84 -10.61
C GLY A 147 -14.91 -10.95 -9.70
N ASP A 148 -14.77 -12.04 -8.92
CA ASP A 148 -13.55 -12.29 -8.15
C ASP A 148 -12.32 -12.31 -9.07
N PHE A 149 -11.28 -11.53 -8.72
CA PHE A 149 -10.05 -11.44 -9.52
C PHE A 149 -9.35 -12.80 -9.67
N ARG A 150 -9.61 -13.73 -8.73
CA ARG A 150 -9.07 -15.10 -8.74
C ARG A 150 -9.80 -16.02 -9.71
N SER A 151 -10.95 -15.60 -10.23
CA SER A 151 -11.70 -16.35 -11.24
C SER A 151 -10.92 -16.51 -12.54
N ALA A 152 -11.21 -17.57 -13.29
CA ALA A 152 -10.56 -17.83 -14.58
C ALA A 152 -10.85 -16.73 -15.61
N GLU A 153 -12.06 -16.15 -15.58
CA GLU A 153 -12.45 -15.09 -16.51
C GLU A 153 -11.71 -13.76 -16.24
N VAL A 154 -11.63 -13.31 -14.97
CA VAL A 154 -10.89 -12.07 -14.65
C VAL A 154 -9.38 -12.28 -14.79
N THR A 155 -8.89 -13.49 -14.50
CA THR A 155 -7.49 -13.86 -14.77
C THR A 155 -7.17 -13.81 -16.27
N ALA A 156 -8.09 -14.23 -17.15
CA ALA A 156 -7.90 -14.09 -18.59
C ALA A 156 -7.85 -12.62 -19.04
N LEU A 157 -8.66 -11.75 -18.43
CA LEU A 157 -8.61 -10.29 -18.67
C LEU A 157 -7.27 -9.69 -18.21
N ARG A 158 -6.73 -10.12 -17.07
CA ARG A 158 -5.38 -9.74 -16.62
C ARG A 158 -4.33 -10.17 -17.63
N ASP A 159 -4.45 -11.38 -18.14
CA ASP A 159 -3.48 -11.93 -19.10
C ASP A 159 -3.50 -11.15 -20.43
N GLU A 160 -4.67 -10.62 -20.84
CA GLU A 160 -4.80 -9.67 -21.95
C GLU A 160 -4.21 -8.29 -21.65
N ALA A 161 -4.38 -7.79 -20.43
CA ALA A 161 -3.97 -6.44 -20.06
C ALA A 161 -2.45 -6.27 -19.97
N ASP A 162 -1.96 -5.06 -20.24
CA ASP A 162 -0.56 -4.68 -20.02
C ASP A 162 -0.34 -4.12 -18.61
N ILE A 163 -1.32 -3.34 -18.12
CA ILE A 163 -1.23 -2.59 -16.87
C ILE A 163 -2.50 -2.81 -16.03
N ILE A 164 -2.34 -3.02 -14.72
CA ILE A 164 -3.45 -3.11 -13.76
C ILE A 164 -3.40 -1.96 -12.76
N ILE A 165 -4.46 -1.17 -12.67
CA ILE A 165 -4.49 0.02 -11.79
C ILE A 165 -5.77 0.01 -10.97
N THR A 166 -5.68 -0.06 -9.64
CA THR A 166 -6.89 -0.09 -8.79
C THR A 166 -6.62 0.16 -7.31
N ASN A 167 -7.69 0.26 -6.52
CA ASN A 167 -7.68 0.09 -5.07
C ASN A 167 -8.26 -1.29 -4.73
N PRO A 168 -7.44 -2.34 -4.56
CA PRO A 168 -7.93 -3.66 -4.21
C PRO A 168 -8.42 -3.69 -2.75
N PRO A 169 -9.31 -4.64 -2.38
CA PRO A 169 -9.67 -4.86 -0.99
C PRO A 169 -8.43 -5.06 -0.12
N PHE A 170 -8.27 -4.25 0.93
CA PHE A 170 -7.07 -4.27 1.77
C PHE A 170 -6.87 -5.63 2.48
N SER A 171 -7.97 -6.35 2.72
CA SER A 171 -7.99 -7.71 3.25
C SER A 171 -7.32 -8.72 2.31
N LEU A 172 -7.42 -8.52 1.00
CA LEU A 172 -6.91 -9.40 -0.06
C LEU A 172 -5.60 -8.89 -0.70
N PHE A 173 -5.04 -7.78 -0.22
CA PHE A 173 -3.89 -7.11 -0.84
C PHE A 173 -2.70 -8.05 -1.17
N ARG A 174 -2.34 -8.98 -0.26
CA ARG A 174 -1.23 -9.92 -0.50
C ARG A 174 -1.52 -10.91 -1.63
N GLU A 175 -2.73 -11.45 -1.65
CA GLU A 175 -3.20 -12.35 -2.70
C GLU A 175 -3.27 -11.60 -4.03
N PHE A 176 -3.77 -10.36 -4.02
CA PHE A 176 -3.87 -9.50 -5.19
C PHE A 176 -2.50 -9.20 -5.81
N VAL A 177 -1.53 -8.74 -5.02
CA VAL A 177 -0.16 -8.49 -5.52
C VAL A 177 0.48 -9.78 -6.03
N SER A 178 0.28 -10.92 -5.35
CA SER A 178 0.78 -12.21 -5.83
C SER A 178 0.19 -12.59 -7.20
N TRP A 179 -1.10 -12.32 -7.40
CA TRP A 179 -1.80 -12.52 -8.67
C TRP A 179 -1.27 -11.62 -9.79
N LEU A 180 -0.86 -10.39 -9.49
CA LEU A 180 -0.21 -9.48 -10.45
C LEU A 180 1.20 -9.94 -10.83
N VAL A 181 2.02 -10.24 -9.82
CA VAL A 181 3.42 -10.65 -9.99
C VAL A 181 3.53 -11.96 -10.77
N ALA A 182 2.63 -12.92 -10.52
CA ALA A 182 2.62 -14.20 -11.24
C ALA A 182 2.46 -14.05 -12.76
N ALA A 183 1.86 -12.95 -13.23
CA ALA A 183 1.66 -12.67 -14.65
C ALA A 183 2.64 -11.64 -15.23
N GLY A 184 3.61 -11.16 -14.43
CA GLY A 184 4.64 -10.22 -14.88
C GLY A 184 4.06 -8.89 -15.39
N LYS A 185 2.93 -8.44 -14.85
CA LYS A 185 2.22 -7.25 -15.31
C LYS A 185 2.81 -5.98 -14.70
N GLN A 186 2.61 -4.86 -15.39
CA GLN A 186 2.78 -3.55 -14.77
C GLN A 186 1.54 -3.24 -13.92
N TYR A 187 1.71 -2.55 -12.80
CA TYR A 187 0.60 -2.21 -11.93
C TYR A 187 0.88 -1.02 -11.03
N SER A 188 -0.19 -0.33 -10.63
CA SER A 188 -0.19 0.67 -9.56
C SER A 188 -1.43 0.49 -8.69
N VAL A 189 -1.23 0.07 -7.45
CA VAL A 189 -2.33 -0.31 -6.55
C VAL A 189 -2.26 0.42 -5.20
N VAL A 190 -3.43 0.79 -4.68
CA VAL A 190 -3.51 1.36 -3.33
C VAL A 190 -3.42 0.23 -2.30
N GLY A 191 -2.72 0.47 -1.20
CA GLY A 191 -2.62 -0.48 -0.11
C GLY A 191 -2.27 0.17 1.21
N ASN A 192 -2.22 -0.64 2.26
CA ASN A 192 -1.75 -0.17 3.56
C ASN A 192 -0.22 -0.08 3.57
N SER A 193 0.34 1.03 4.04
CA SER A 193 1.79 1.27 4.14
C SER A 193 2.51 0.22 5.00
N ASN A 194 1.82 -0.44 5.95
CA ASN A 194 2.40 -1.58 6.67
C ASN A 194 2.68 -2.81 5.80
N ALA A 195 2.06 -2.91 4.61
CA ALA A 195 2.28 -4.00 3.68
C ALA A 195 3.72 -4.05 3.15
N THR A 196 4.44 -2.93 3.20
CA THR A 196 5.86 -2.80 2.86
C THR A 196 6.75 -3.85 3.53
N THR A 197 6.41 -4.27 4.76
CA THR A 197 7.19 -5.27 5.53
C THR A 197 6.62 -6.68 5.47
N TYR A 198 5.58 -6.92 4.67
CA TYR A 198 5.01 -8.27 4.54
C TYR A 198 6.01 -9.19 3.85
N VAL A 199 6.00 -10.47 4.24
CA VAL A 199 6.98 -11.47 3.77
C VAL A 199 6.90 -11.72 2.27
N GLU A 200 5.73 -11.46 1.68
CA GLU A 200 5.47 -11.57 0.24
C GLU A 200 5.82 -10.27 -0.52
N ILE A 201 5.87 -9.12 0.16
CA ILE A 201 6.03 -7.79 -0.47
C ILE A 201 7.45 -7.28 -0.35
N PHE A 202 8.06 -7.32 0.84
CA PHE A 202 9.41 -6.79 1.05
C PHE A 202 10.45 -7.40 0.10
N PRO A 203 10.44 -8.71 -0.22
CA PRO A 203 11.36 -9.28 -1.19
C PRO A 203 11.22 -8.66 -2.59
N LEU A 204 10.03 -8.25 -3.01
CA LEU A 204 9.82 -7.56 -4.29
C LEU A 204 10.48 -6.18 -4.26
N ILE A 205 10.34 -5.45 -3.15
CA ILE A 205 11.01 -4.15 -2.94
C ILE A 205 12.52 -4.30 -2.97
N GLN A 206 13.03 -5.29 -2.25
CA GLN A 206 14.46 -5.57 -2.20
C GLN A 206 15.04 -5.89 -3.59
N ARG A 207 14.29 -6.62 -4.43
CA ARG A 207 14.71 -6.96 -5.80
C ARG A 207 14.43 -5.87 -6.84
N ASN A 208 13.91 -4.71 -6.43
CA ASN A 208 13.46 -3.64 -7.34
C ASN A 208 12.36 -4.10 -8.33
N GLU A 209 11.48 -5.00 -7.90
CA GLU A 209 10.33 -5.50 -8.67
C GLU A 209 9.01 -4.82 -8.27
N LEU A 210 9.01 -4.10 -7.14
CA LEU A 210 7.89 -3.32 -6.59
C LEU A 210 8.47 -2.16 -5.78
N TRP A 211 7.85 -0.98 -5.81
CA TRP A 211 8.22 0.16 -4.98
C TRP A 211 6.98 0.91 -4.49
N LYS A 212 7.22 1.85 -3.57
CA LYS A 212 6.22 2.83 -3.15
C LYS A 212 5.97 3.78 -4.31
N GLY A 213 4.71 4.12 -4.54
CA GLY A 213 4.37 5.09 -5.59
C GLY A 213 4.90 6.49 -5.32
N ALA A 214 4.69 7.38 -6.28
CA ALA A 214 5.25 8.73 -6.26
C ALA A 214 4.58 9.63 -5.21
N THR A 215 3.31 9.37 -4.89
CA THR A 215 2.46 10.20 -4.03
C THR A 215 1.91 9.41 -2.84
N ALA A 216 1.14 10.08 -1.96
CA ALA A 216 0.53 9.48 -0.77
C ALA A 216 1.49 8.83 0.25
N ASN A 217 2.79 9.12 0.17
CA ASN A 217 3.77 8.53 1.10
C ASN A 217 3.81 9.23 2.48
N ASN A 218 3.50 10.53 2.52
CA ASN A 218 3.50 11.35 3.74
C ASN A 218 2.23 12.22 3.87
N THR A 219 1.18 11.87 3.14
CA THR A 219 -0.09 12.61 3.14
C THR A 219 -1.24 11.66 3.38
N ASP A 220 -2.27 12.16 4.04
CA ASP A 220 -3.51 11.44 4.25
C ASP A 220 -4.23 11.22 2.91
N MET A 221 -4.69 9.98 2.66
CA MET A 221 -5.67 9.70 1.60
C MET A 221 -7.08 9.71 2.19
N VAL A 222 -8.01 10.25 1.44
CA VAL A 222 -9.44 10.27 1.79
C VAL A 222 -10.14 9.23 0.92
N PHE A 223 -11.15 8.58 1.49
CA PHE A 223 -11.95 7.59 0.78
C PHE A 223 -13.43 7.88 1.00
N GLY A 224 -14.21 7.84 -0.07
CA GLY A 224 -15.66 7.81 0.01
C GLY A 224 -16.09 6.44 0.52
N VAL A 225 -17.16 6.43 1.32
CA VAL A 225 -17.84 5.21 1.76
C VAL A 225 -19.35 5.43 1.62
N PRO A 226 -20.15 4.37 1.43
CA PRO A 226 -21.60 4.51 1.34
C PRO A 226 -22.18 5.27 2.53
N LYS A 227 -23.24 6.05 2.28
CA LYS A 227 -23.89 6.80 3.35
C LYS A 227 -24.29 5.92 4.53
N GLY A 228 -23.96 6.35 5.75
CA GLY A 228 -24.29 5.60 6.97
C GLY A 228 -23.32 4.47 7.30
N ALA A 229 -22.29 4.25 6.49
CA ALA A 229 -21.17 3.37 6.83
C ALA A 229 -20.52 3.80 8.16
N PRO A 230 -20.07 2.85 9.00
CA PRO A 230 -19.42 3.17 10.27
C PRO A 230 -18.06 3.84 10.04
N VAL A 231 -18.02 5.17 10.14
CA VAL A 231 -16.77 5.95 10.09
C VAL A 231 -16.41 6.49 11.48
N LYS A 232 -15.13 6.37 11.86
CA LYS A 232 -14.63 6.99 13.10
C LYS A 232 -14.77 8.51 13.00
N GLU A 233 -15.33 9.13 14.03
CA GLU A 233 -15.54 10.58 14.08
C GLU A 233 -14.26 11.39 13.80
N SER A 234 -13.12 10.96 14.36
CA SER A 234 -11.84 11.61 14.12
C SER A 234 -11.34 11.50 12.67
N ASP A 235 -11.71 10.45 11.95
CA ASP A 235 -11.36 10.26 10.54
C ASP A 235 -12.28 11.10 9.66
N ARG A 236 -13.59 11.13 9.95
CA ARG A 236 -14.58 12.00 9.30
C ARG A 236 -14.23 13.48 9.43
N LEU A 237 -13.93 13.95 10.65
CA LEU A 237 -13.56 15.35 10.89
C LEU A 237 -12.27 15.76 10.19
N LYS A 238 -11.33 14.83 9.98
CA LYS A 238 -10.13 15.11 9.19
C LYS A 238 -10.43 15.13 7.69
N ALA A 239 -11.26 14.21 7.19
CA ALA A 239 -11.69 14.23 5.79
C ALA A 239 -12.40 15.55 5.44
N GLU A 240 -13.29 16.04 6.31
CA GLU A 240 -13.96 17.33 6.14
C GLU A 240 -12.96 18.49 6.08
N LYS A 241 -11.97 18.52 6.97
CA LYS A 241 -10.88 19.53 6.95
C LYS A 241 -10.03 19.47 5.69
N LEU A 242 -9.93 18.30 5.06
CA LEU A 242 -9.24 18.10 3.79
C LEU A 242 -10.11 18.43 2.57
N GLY A 243 -11.33 18.93 2.79
CA GLY A 243 -12.24 19.37 1.72
C GLY A 243 -13.29 18.34 1.32
N TYR A 244 -13.47 17.27 2.09
CA TYR A 244 -14.43 16.19 1.81
C TYR A 244 -15.52 16.11 2.90
N PRO A 245 -16.44 17.09 2.97
CA PRO A 245 -17.59 16.99 3.87
C PRO A 245 -18.54 15.87 3.40
N PRO A 246 -19.32 15.25 4.30
CA PRO A 246 -20.37 14.31 3.92
C PRO A 246 -21.34 14.89 2.87
N THR A 247 -21.74 14.08 1.90
CA THR A 247 -22.77 14.40 0.90
C THR A 247 -24.04 13.60 1.18
N ASP A 248 -25.05 13.73 0.31
CA ASP A 248 -26.27 12.92 0.40
C ASP A 248 -25.97 11.43 0.14
N ASP A 249 -25.05 11.15 -0.80
CA ASP A 249 -24.74 9.78 -1.25
C ASP A 249 -23.57 9.15 -0.48
N TYR A 250 -22.64 9.95 0.04
CA TYR A 250 -21.39 9.45 0.62
C TYR A 250 -21.06 10.10 1.97
N ASP A 251 -20.48 9.29 2.85
CA ASP A 251 -19.64 9.78 3.95
C ASP A 251 -18.17 9.61 3.55
N PHE A 252 -17.27 10.29 4.26
CA PHE A 252 -15.84 10.24 3.96
C PHE A 252 -15.04 9.81 5.18
N THR A 253 -14.08 8.92 4.94
CA THR A 253 -13.09 8.50 5.92
C THR A 253 -11.69 8.91 5.47
N ARG A 254 -10.77 9.00 6.43
CA ARG A 254 -9.36 9.26 6.18
C ARG A 254 -8.53 8.07 6.60
N LEU A 255 -7.66 7.57 5.72
CA LEU A 255 -6.66 6.56 6.06
C LEU A 255 -5.25 7.12 5.88
N GLY A 256 -4.62 7.53 6.98
CA GLY A 256 -3.29 8.15 6.97
C GLY A 256 -2.12 7.18 6.77
N ASN A 257 -2.43 5.89 6.63
CA ASN A 257 -1.47 4.84 6.33
C ASN A 257 -1.79 4.16 5.00
N SER A 258 -2.59 4.76 4.14
CA SER A 258 -2.74 4.29 2.75
C SER A 258 -1.64 4.88 1.89
N CYS A 259 -1.21 4.14 0.87
CA CYS A 259 -0.23 4.59 -0.11
C CYS A 259 -0.32 3.74 -1.39
N TRP A 260 0.38 4.18 -2.42
CA TRP A 260 0.54 3.42 -3.66
C TRP A 260 1.69 2.41 -3.57
N PHE A 261 1.49 1.25 -4.17
CA PHE A 261 2.50 0.24 -4.49
C PHE A 261 2.48 -0.01 -5.98
N THR A 262 3.63 0.08 -6.62
CA THR A 262 3.72 0.11 -8.08
C THR A 262 5.01 -0.53 -8.57
N ASN A 263 5.02 -0.97 -9.82
CA ASN A 263 6.24 -1.26 -10.57
C ASN A 263 6.32 -0.44 -11.87
N ILE A 264 5.50 0.62 -11.96
CA ILE A 264 5.58 1.66 -12.99
C ILE A 264 6.57 2.72 -12.50
N ASP A 265 7.51 3.08 -13.36
CA ASP A 265 8.62 3.95 -12.99
C ASP A 265 8.17 5.42 -12.88
N HIS A 266 8.86 6.20 -12.04
CA HIS A 266 8.52 7.60 -11.80
C HIS A 266 9.75 8.43 -11.41
N GLY A 267 9.73 9.73 -11.75
CA GLY A 267 10.91 10.60 -11.57
C GLY A 267 11.44 10.67 -10.13
N ARG A 268 10.54 10.68 -9.12
CA ARG A 268 10.94 10.69 -7.70
C ARG A 268 11.81 9.49 -7.29
N ARG A 269 11.71 8.37 -8.00
CA ARG A 269 12.52 7.17 -7.75
C ARG A 269 13.99 7.40 -8.10
N HIS A 270 14.28 8.36 -8.98
CA HIS A 270 15.63 8.66 -9.45
C HIS A 270 16.17 9.96 -8.88
N GLU A 271 15.46 10.60 -7.95
CA GLU A 271 15.92 11.81 -7.27
C GLU A 271 16.97 11.44 -6.20
N PRO A 272 18.24 11.87 -6.31
CA PRO A 272 19.24 11.56 -5.30
C PRO A 272 18.99 12.33 -4.02
N LEU A 273 19.05 11.64 -2.88
CA LEU A 273 19.02 12.29 -1.57
C LEU A 273 20.25 13.18 -1.41
N GLN A 274 20.01 14.45 -1.08
CA GLN A 274 21.05 15.42 -0.74
C GLN A 274 21.48 15.17 0.71
N LEU A 275 22.64 14.54 0.87
CA LEU A 275 23.14 14.04 2.15
C LEU A 275 24.45 14.72 2.56
N MET A 276 24.63 14.89 3.86
CA MET A 276 25.86 15.43 4.44
C MET A 276 26.86 14.32 4.71
N SER A 277 28.16 14.66 4.79
CA SER A 277 29.17 13.73 5.29
C SER A 277 28.87 13.32 6.74
N LEU A 278 29.43 12.21 7.19
CA LEU A 278 29.36 11.75 8.58
C LEU A 278 29.86 12.84 9.54
N SER A 279 30.95 13.51 9.18
CA SER A 279 31.53 14.59 9.97
C SER A 279 30.60 15.82 10.06
N ASP A 280 29.97 16.17 8.93
CA ASP A 280 29.07 17.31 8.85
C ASP A 280 27.75 17.02 9.54
N ASN A 281 27.20 15.81 9.42
CA ASN A 281 26.04 15.37 10.19
C ASN A 281 26.30 15.51 11.70
N THR A 282 27.46 15.05 12.17
CA THR A 282 27.84 15.17 13.59
C THR A 282 27.92 16.64 14.01
N LYS A 283 28.32 17.56 13.13
CA LYS A 283 28.50 18.98 13.47
C LYS A 283 27.22 19.82 13.32
N PHE A 284 26.42 19.56 12.30
CA PHE A 284 25.39 20.47 11.80
C PHE A 284 23.99 19.85 11.70
N SER A 285 23.83 18.54 11.96
CA SER A 285 22.51 17.91 11.90
C SER A 285 21.49 18.67 12.75
N LYS A 286 20.26 18.78 12.25
CA LYS A 286 19.16 19.36 13.02
C LYS A 286 18.67 18.44 14.14
N HIS A 287 19.03 17.16 14.08
CA HIS A 287 18.65 16.13 15.04
C HIS A 287 19.67 16.06 16.18
N LYS A 288 19.20 16.20 17.42
CA LYS A 288 20.07 16.28 18.62
C LYS A 288 20.72 14.93 18.94
N GLU A 289 20.10 13.85 18.49
CA GLU A 289 20.54 12.47 18.61
C GLU A 289 21.81 12.21 17.77
N ILE A 290 22.03 13.00 16.72
CA ILE A 290 23.20 12.91 15.85
C ILE A 290 24.18 14.06 16.12
N ARG A 291 23.68 15.30 16.27
CA ARG A 291 24.53 16.47 16.45
C ARG A 291 25.31 16.43 17.76
N GLY A 292 26.64 16.37 17.64
CA GLY A 292 27.59 16.28 18.75
C GLY A 292 27.74 14.86 19.32
N VAL A 293 27.00 13.88 18.81
CA VAL A 293 26.96 12.50 19.31
C VAL A 293 27.53 11.54 18.27
N GLY A 294 27.20 11.75 16.99
CA GLY A 294 27.53 10.83 15.91
C GLY A 294 26.51 9.68 15.80
N TYR A 295 26.97 8.54 15.31
CA TYR A 295 26.14 7.36 15.04
C TYR A 295 26.49 6.22 16.01
N GLU A 296 25.48 5.49 16.46
CA GLU A 296 25.67 4.29 17.28
C GLU A 296 25.84 3.06 16.39
N HIS A 297 26.69 2.14 16.81
CA HIS A 297 26.82 0.83 16.18
C HIS A 297 25.93 -0.20 16.87
N TYR A 298 25.40 -1.16 16.13
CA TYR A 298 24.56 -2.20 16.72
C TYR A 298 25.36 -3.14 17.63
N TYR A 299 24.79 -3.48 18.78
CA TYR A 299 25.37 -4.38 19.78
C TYR A 299 25.85 -5.72 19.18
N ASN A 300 25.03 -6.29 18.30
CA ASN A 300 25.23 -7.59 17.67
C ASN A 300 25.57 -7.50 16.18
N PHE A 301 25.94 -6.31 15.70
CA PHE A 301 26.39 -6.07 14.32
C PHE A 301 27.25 -4.78 14.26
N PRO A 302 28.43 -4.77 14.91
CA PRO A 302 29.24 -3.57 15.11
C PRO A 302 29.79 -2.94 13.82
N GLU A 303 29.76 -3.64 12.69
CA GLU A 303 30.12 -3.11 11.37
C GLU A 303 29.06 -2.16 10.78
N ALA A 304 27.85 -2.18 11.32
CA ALA A 304 26.75 -1.35 10.86
C ALA A 304 26.37 -0.28 11.87
N VAL A 305 25.91 0.85 11.34
CA VAL A 305 25.46 2.00 12.12
C VAL A 305 23.95 2.16 12.09
N GLU A 306 23.40 2.62 13.20
CA GLU A 306 22.03 3.08 13.33
C GLU A 306 21.90 4.51 12.81
N VAL A 307 21.04 4.69 11.82
CA VAL A 307 20.69 6.00 11.25
C VAL A 307 19.22 6.27 11.55
N PRO A 308 18.89 7.05 12.59
CA PRO A 308 17.51 7.25 13.04
C PRO A 308 16.67 8.14 12.13
N PHE A 309 17.28 8.88 11.19
CA PHE A 309 16.59 9.81 10.30
C PHE A 309 17.11 9.72 8.86
N VAL A 310 16.20 9.74 7.89
CA VAL A 310 16.53 9.60 6.46
C VAL A 310 17.46 10.70 5.96
N ASP A 311 17.27 11.94 6.43
CA ASP A 311 18.13 13.08 6.06
C ASP A 311 19.45 13.13 6.84
N ALA A 312 19.67 12.19 7.76
CA ALA A 312 20.94 12.01 8.46
C ALA A 312 21.73 10.80 7.95
N ILE A 313 21.34 10.20 6.81
CA ILE A 313 22.18 9.18 6.16
C ILE A 313 23.50 9.86 5.76
N PRO A 314 24.67 9.36 6.22
CA PRO A 314 25.96 9.92 5.82
C PRO A 314 26.27 9.57 4.35
N SER A 315 26.71 10.55 3.56
CA SER A 315 27.06 10.33 2.13
C SER A 315 28.37 9.59 1.90
N ASP A 316 29.25 9.53 2.91
CA ASP A 316 30.62 9.02 2.84
C ASP A 316 30.87 7.81 3.75
N TYR A 317 29.81 7.08 4.12
CA TYR A 317 29.92 5.86 4.91
C TYR A 317 29.76 4.61 4.03
N ASP A 318 30.86 3.89 3.81
CA ASP A 318 30.89 2.69 2.94
C ASP A 318 30.25 1.44 3.56
N GLY A 319 29.94 1.48 4.86
CA GLY A 319 29.40 0.34 5.60
C GLY A 319 27.88 0.18 5.47
N ILE A 320 27.37 -0.83 6.15
CA ILE A 320 25.92 -1.08 6.22
C ILE A 320 25.27 -0.10 7.20
N MET A 321 24.11 0.43 6.84
CA MET A 321 23.35 1.36 7.66
C MET A 321 21.95 0.81 7.88
N GLY A 322 21.44 0.86 9.10
CA GLY A 322 20.02 0.65 9.35
C GLY A 322 19.29 1.98 9.36
N VAL A 323 18.41 2.20 8.39
CA VAL A 323 17.64 3.44 8.22
C VAL A 323 16.16 3.24 8.54
N PRO A 324 15.37 4.29 8.82
CA PRO A 324 13.95 4.14 9.13
C PRO A 324 13.17 3.61 7.92
N ILE A 325 12.08 2.88 8.13
CA ILE A 325 11.21 2.38 7.05
C ILE A 325 10.71 3.47 6.08
N THR A 326 10.53 4.70 6.56
CA THR A 326 10.15 5.86 5.73
C THR A 326 11.21 6.25 4.69
N PHE A 327 12.42 5.68 4.77
CA PHE A 327 13.40 5.74 3.69
C PHE A 327 12.82 5.25 2.36
N LEU A 328 11.96 4.24 2.38
CA LEU A 328 11.37 3.65 1.17
C LEU A 328 10.48 4.64 0.39
N ASP A 329 10.00 5.70 1.03
CA ASP A 329 9.25 6.78 0.38
C ASP A 329 10.12 7.62 -0.58
N LYS A 330 11.44 7.55 -0.41
CA LYS A 330 12.45 8.30 -1.18
C LYS A 330 13.58 7.41 -1.67
N TYR A 331 13.32 6.10 -1.75
CA TYR A 331 14.34 5.14 -2.11
C TYR A 331 14.72 5.28 -3.58
N ASN A 332 15.99 5.62 -3.78
CA ASN A 332 16.61 5.69 -5.09
C ASN A 332 17.53 4.48 -5.33
N PRO A 333 17.25 3.63 -6.34
CA PRO A 333 17.99 2.40 -6.61
C PRO A 333 19.35 2.65 -7.28
N ASP A 334 19.60 3.87 -7.74
CA ASP A 334 20.88 4.31 -8.29
C ASP A 334 21.81 4.77 -7.17
N GLN A 335 21.25 5.25 -6.05
CA GLN A 335 22.02 5.71 -4.90
C GLN A 335 22.25 4.61 -3.86
N PHE A 336 21.26 3.74 -3.62
CA PHE A 336 21.30 2.77 -2.53
C PHE A 336 20.97 1.35 -2.98
N GLU A 337 21.47 0.39 -2.22
CA GLU A 337 21.08 -1.02 -2.28
C GLU A 337 20.36 -1.42 -0.99
N ILE A 338 19.21 -2.09 -1.10
CA ILE A 338 18.47 -2.67 0.03
C ILE A 338 18.98 -4.08 0.31
N LEU A 339 19.39 -4.33 1.55
CA LEU A 339 20.05 -5.56 1.97
C LEU A 339 19.16 -6.49 2.80
N ALA A 340 18.35 -5.95 3.69
CA ALA A 340 17.39 -6.72 4.51
C ALA A 340 16.39 -5.82 5.23
N HIS A 341 15.33 -6.44 5.75
CA HIS A 341 14.45 -5.83 6.74
C HIS A 341 14.92 -6.21 8.17
N GLY A 342 14.90 -5.26 9.09
CA GLY A 342 15.35 -5.41 10.48
C GLY A 342 14.52 -6.37 11.35
N ASP A 343 13.34 -6.78 10.89
CA ASP A 343 12.54 -7.83 11.55
C ASP A 343 12.62 -9.20 10.83
N ASP A 344 13.34 -9.30 9.70
CA ASP A 344 13.58 -10.57 9.01
C ASP A 344 14.82 -11.27 9.59
N MET A 345 14.58 -12.24 10.47
CA MET A 345 15.67 -12.99 11.11
C MET A 345 16.59 -13.71 10.12
N GLU A 346 16.05 -14.21 9.01
CA GLU A 346 16.84 -14.96 8.01
C GLU A 346 17.64 -14.00 7.13
N GLY A 347 17.05 -12.87 6.72
CA GLY A 347 17.75 -11.78 6.06
C GLY A 347 18.89 -11.24 6.90
N LEU A 348 18.64 -10.94 8.19
CA LEU A 348 19.68 -10.49 9.12
C LEU A 348 20.77 -11.55 9.34
N ARG A 349 20.42 -12.84 9.43
CA ARG A 349 21.40 -13.92 9.52
C ARG A 349 22.33 -13.95 8.30
N LYS A 350 21.79 -13.79 7.09
CA LYS A 350 22.57 -13.75 5.85
C LYS A 350 23.51 -12.54 5.79
N LEU A 351 23.12 -11.41 6.39
CA LEU A 351 23.98 -10.23 6.52
C LEU A 351 25.08 -10.37 7.59
N GLY A 352 25.05 -11.41 8.42
CA GLY A 352 26.04 -11.61 9.49
C GLY A 352 25.62 -11.06 10.85
N VAL A 353 24.37 -10.61 11.01
CA VAL A 353 23.87 -10.11 12.29
C VAL A 353 23.83 -11.23 13.32
N GLY A 354 24.53 -11.01 14.43
CA GLY A 354 24.55 -11.91 15.58
C GLY A 354 23.19 -12.00 16.27
N THR A 355 23.05 -12.93 17.21
CA THR A 355 21.86 -13.01 18.05
C THR A 355 21.95 -12.07 19.25
N LEU A 356 20.81 -11.65 19.80
CA LEU A 356 20.77 -11.02 21.11
C LEU A 356 21.27 -12.01 22.18
N GLY A 357 22.23 -11.58 22.99
CA GLY A 357 22.77 -12.37 24.11
C GLY A 357 21.88 -12.34 25.34
N GLU A 358 22.11 -13.25 26.28
CA GLU A 358 21.35 -13.33 27.55
C GLU A 358 21.44 -12.02 28.35
N ASP A 359 22.64 -11.45 28.47
CA ASP A 359 22.86 -10.19 29.19
C ASP A 359 22.11 -9.01 28.57
N PHE A 360 22.04 -8.96 27.24
CA PHE A 360 21.27 -7.93 26.53
C PHE A 360 19.79 -8.03 26.89
N VAL A 361 19.21 -9.23 26.77
CA VAL A 361 17.78 -9.46 27.00
C VAL A 361 17.42 -9.25 28.46
N LYS A 362 18.26 -9.72 29.39
CA LYS A 362 18.09 -9.50 30.83
C LYS A 362 18.10 -8.00 31.16
N THR A 363 19.05 -7.25 30.61
CA THR A 363 19.16 -5.81 30.85
C THR A 363 17.98 -5.04 30.24
N TYR A 364 17.56 -5.41 29.02
CA TYR A 364 16.37 -4.86 28.35
C TYR A 364 15.12 -4.97 29.23
N TYR A 365 14.82 -6.15 29.77
CA TYR A 365 13.65 -6.36 30.63
C TYR A 365 13.81 -5.70 32.01
N ALA A 366 15.01 -5.70 32.59
CA ALA A 366 15.28 -5.01 33.85
C ALA A 366 15.06 -3.48 33.74
N GLN A 367 15.26 -2.91 32.55
CA GLN A 367 15.00 -1.51 32.24
C GLN A 367 13.53 -1.22 31.87
N GLY A 368 12.64 -2.22 31.95
CA GLY A 368 11.21 -2.06 31.68
C GLY A 368 10.81 -2.27 30.22
N GLY A 369 11.66 -2.88 29.40
CA GLY A 369 11.32 -3.24 28.03
C GLY A 369 10.12 -4.18 27.95
N THR A 370 9.18 -3.90 27.04
CA THR A 370 7.92 -4.66 26.88
C THR A 370 7.84 -5.47 25.58
N GLY A 371 8.79 -5.28 24.67
CA GLY A 371 8.87 -6.00 23.41
C GLY A 371 9.25 -7.46 23.59
N GLY A 372 8.78 -8.32 22.67
CA GLY A 372 9.11 -9.75 22.66
C GLY A 372 10.53 -10.01 22.19
N ASN A 373 11.50 -9.90 23.10
CA ASN A 373 12.90 -10.19 22.87
C ASN A 373 13.29 -11.45 23.65
N SER A 374 14.05 -12.35 23.02
CA SER A 374 14.52 -13.56 23.68
C SER A 374 15.95 -13.84 23.26
N PRO A 375 16.76 -14.50 24.12
CA PRO A 375 18.10 -14.92 23.72
C PRO A 375 18.02 -15.77 22.45
N GLY A 376 18.91 -15.52 21.49
CA GLY A 376 18.88 -16.21 20.20
C GLY A 376 18.04 -15.52 19.11
N HIS A 377 17.18 -14.54 19.45
CA HIS A 377 16.52 -13.71 18.43
C HIS A 377 17.55 -12.89 17.65
N ARG A 378 17.37 -12.78 16.33
CA ARG A 378 18.13 -11.85 15.48
C ARG A 378 17.30 -10.60 15.26
N ARG A 379 17.70 -9.53 15.95
CA ARG A 379 17.15 -8.18 15.85
C ARG A 379 18.30 -7.20 16.01
N LEU A 380 18.12 -5.96 15.59
CA LEU A 380 19.14 -4.92 15.70
C LEU A 380 19.16 -4.36 17.12
N GLY A 381 20.12 -4.79 17.94
CA GLY A 381 20.25 -4.36 19.33
C GLY A 381 21.04 -3.05 19.45
N LEU A 382 20.57 -2.15 20.30
CA LEU A 382 21.23 -0.90 20.68
C LEU A 382 21.38 -0.86 22.21
N THR A 383 22.40 -0.15 22.69
CA THR A 383 22.74 -0.12 24.12
C THR A 383 22.61 1.27 24.74
N ARG A 384 22.46 2.32 23.91
CA ARG A 384 22.30 3.70 24.34
C ARG A 384 21.00 4.31 23.82
N PRO A 385 20.38 5.24 24.57
CA PRO A 385 20.67 5.56 25.97
C PRO A 385 20.32 4.41 26.93
N THR A 386 19.54 3.44 26.46
CA THR A 386 19.16 2.21 27.16
C THR A 386 19.24 1.02 26.22
N TYR A 387 19.21 -0.19 26.76
CA TYR A 387 19.14 -1.40 25.96
C TYR A 387 17.77 -1.45 25.29
N HIS A 388 17.75 -1.55 23.96
CA HIS A 388 16.53 -1.66 23.18
C HIS A 388 16.82 -2.23 21.79
N THR A 389 15.78 -2.68 21.09
CA THR A 389 15.90 -3.10 19.68
C THR A 389 15.39 -2.00 18.77
N ALA A 390 16.15 -1.68 17.72
CA ALA A 390 15.74 -0.70 16.73
C ALA A 390 14.43 -1.15 16.05
N TYR A 391 13.49 -0.22 15.90
CA TYR A 391 12.18 -0.51 15.31
C TYR A 391 12.21 -0.39 13.79
N LYS A 392 11.82 -1.46 13.08
CA LYS A 392 11.58 -1.49 11.62
C LYS A 392 12.64 -0.75 10.80
N ARG A 393 13.91 -1.15 10.96
CA ARG A 393 14.99 -0.63 10.12
C ARG A 393 15.03 -1.34 8.78
N ILE A 394 15.38 -0.61 7.74
CA ILE A 394 15.82 -1.18 6.47
C ILE A 394 17.34 -1.14 6.46
N MET A 395 17.97 -2.30 6.27
CA MET A 395 19.41 -2.39 6.14
C MET A 395 19.76 -2.00 4.70
N ILE A 396 20.58 -0.97 4.53
CA ILE A 396 21.00 -0.45 3.23
C ILE A 396 22.51 -0.24 3.18
N ARG A 397 23.03 -0.02 1.98
CA ARG A 397 24.36 0.56 1.74
C ARG A 397 24.31 1.49 0.52
N HIS A 398 25.29 2.38 0.39
CA HIS A 398 25.49 3.12 -0.86
C HIS A 398 25.86 2.16 -2.00
N LYS A 399 25.39 2.45 -3.20
CA LYS A 399 25.79 1.72 -4.41
C LYS A 399 27.20 2.18 -4.80
N ALA A 400 28.04 1.26 -5.25
CA ALA A 400 29.41 1.59 -5.63
C ALA A 400 29.42 2.61 -6.79
N GLY A 401 30.04 3.78 -6.56
CA GLY A 401 30.13 4.87 -7.55
C GLY A 401 28.95 5.86 -7.54
N ALA A 402 28.05 5.76 -6.55
CA ALA A 402 26.99 6.75 -6.29
C ALA A 402 27.50 8.02 -5.59
#